data_AF-A0A4R7F3W9-F1
#
_entry.id   AF-A0A4R7F3W9-F1
#
_cell.length_a   1.000
_cell.length_b   1.000
_cell.length_c   1.000
_cell.angle_alpha   90.00
_cell.angle_beta   90.00
_cell.angle_gamma   90.00
#
_symmetry.space_group_name_H-M   'P 1'
#
loop_
_entity.id
_entity.type
_entity.pdbx_description
1 polymer ?
#
loop_
_entity_poly.entity_id
_entity_poly.type
_entity_poly.pdbx_seq_one_letter_code
_entity_poly.pdbx_strand_id
1 'polypeptide(L)'
;MNNKIKIGLLLLGISLGCIMFFLKWNPKKEQVPIWSQYIAQDKEIDSLLKSNSSLAEIKIDSLYKESIQNKDTLKLAYVYYHKIVMNRKKIELDSISFF
;
A
#
# COMPACT_ATOMS: atom_id res chain seq x y z
N MET A 1 17.33 57.60 2.93
CA MET A 1 16.25 56.59 3.02
C MET A 1 16.05 56.23 4.48
N ASN A 2 14.90 56.56 5.07
CA ASN A 2 14.64 56.39 6.51
C ASN A 2 14.70 54.92 6.93
N ASN A 3 15.43 54.62 8.02
CA ASN A 3 15.60 53.25 8.55
C ASN A 3 14.27 52.53 8.83
N LYS A 4 13.20 53.28 9.12
CA LYS A 4 11.84 52.74 9.29
C LYS A 4 11.30 52.04 8.03
N ILE A 5 11.65 52.54 6.83
CA ILE A 5 11.23 51.95 5.55
C ILE A 5 11.98 50.64 5.28
N LYS A 6 13.27 50.58 5.64
CA LYS A 6 14.08 49.35 5.50
C LYS A 6 13.55 48.21 6.38
N ILE A 7 13.15 48.53 7.61
CA ILE A 7 12.60 47.55 8.55
C ILE A 7 11.22 47.03 8.07
N GLY A 8 10.36 47.92 7.54
CA GLY A 8 9.06 47.52 6.99
C GLY A 8 9.16 46.58 5.79
N LEU A 9 10.13 46.84 4.89
CA LEU A 9 10.39 45.98 3.72
C LEU A 9 10.92 44.59 4.13
N LEU A 10 11.72 44.53 5.18
CA LEU A 10 12.31 43.28 5.68
C LEU A 10 11.24 42.38 6.33
N LEU A 11 10.30 42.97 7.07
CA LEU A 11 9.15 42.26 7.66
C LEU A 11 8.19 41.70 6.59
N LEU A 12 7.96 42.45 5.51
CA LEU A 12 7.17 41.98 4.37
C LEU A 12 7.83 40.81 3.62
N GLY A 13 9.17 40.84 3.46
CA GLY A 13 9.90 39.74 2.84
C GLY A 13 9.80 38.44 3.65
N ILE A 14 9.86 38.53 4.99
CA ILE A 14 9.76 37.37 5.88
C ILE A 14 8.35 36.74 5.83
N SER A 15 7.29 37.56 5.82
CA SER A 15 5.92 37.04 5.78
C SER A 15 5.59 36.33 4.45
N LEU A 16 6.05 36.88 3.32
CA LEU A 16 5.92 36.26 2.00
C LEU A 16 6.72 34.95 1.90
N GLY A 17 7.93 34.90 2.47
CA GLY A 17 8.76 33.70 2.50
C GLY A 17 8.13 32.55 3.30
N CYS A 18 7.53 32.84 4.45
CA CYS A 18 6.83 31.84 5.27
C CYS A 18 5.62 31.25 4.53
N ILE A 19 4.81 32.08 3.85
CA ILE A 19 3.62 31.62 3.12
C ILE A 19 4.01 30.66 1.98
N MET A 20 5.09 30.97 1.24
CA MET A 20 5.58 30.07 0.18
C MET A 20 6.13 28.75 0.71
N PHE A 21 6.75 28.75 1.90
CA PHE A 21 7.25 27.53 2.53
C PHE A 21 6.11 26.58 2.93
N PHE A 22 5.01 27.11 3.48
CA PHE A 22 3.83 26.32 3.84
C PHE A 22 3.02 25.82 2.62
N LEU A 23 2.97 26.59 1.53
CA LEU A 23 2.29 26.17 0.29
C LEU A 23 3.06 25.06 -0.46
N LYS A 24 4.39 25.07 -0.42
CA LYS A 24 5.22 24.03 -1.06
C LYS A 24 5.21 22.69 -0.30
N TRP A 25 4.73 22.69 0.95
CA TRP A 25 4.71 21.52 1.82
C TRP A 25 3.31 20.98 2.06
N ASN A 26 2.58 20.76 0.97
CA ASN A 26 1.39 19.91 0.98
C ASN A 26 1.57 18.73 0.03
N PRO A 27 2.35 17.69 0.38
CA PRO A 27 2.06 16.38 -0.15
C PRO A 27 0.73 15.95 0.47
N LYS A 28 -0.38 16.29 -0.18
CA LYS A 28 -1.62 15.51 -0.03
C LYS A 28 -1.29 14.10 -0.49
N LYS A 29 -0.74 13.29 0.40
CA LYS A 29 -0.89 11.85 0.30
C LYS A 29 -2.38 11.64 0.49
N GLU A 30 -3.10 11.56 -0.61
CA GLU A 30 -4.45 10.99 -0.60
C GLU A 30 -4.34 9.72 0.25
N GLN A 31 -4.99 9.74 1.42
CA GLN A 31 -5.14 8.55 2.24
C GLN A 31 -6.08 7.64 1.46
N VAL A 32 -5.52 6.93 0.49
CA VAL A 32 -6.14 5.79 -0.13
C VAL A 32 -6.50 4.87 1.04
N PRO A 33 -7.79 4.61 1.30
CA PRO A 33 -8.20 3.86 2.47
C PRO A 33 -7.47 2.52 2.43
N ILE A 34 -6.83 2.17 3.54
CA ILE A 34 -5.94 1.00 3.67
C ILE A 34 -6.58 -0.27 3.05
N TRP A 35 -7.90 -0.41 3.19
CA TRP A 35 -8.74 -1.45 2.58
C TRP A 35 -8.66 -1.57 1.06
N SER A 36 -8.57 -0.46 0.33
CA SER A 36 -8.59 -0.47 -1.14
C SER A 36 -7.33 -1.09 -1.76
N GLN A 37 -6.18 -1.00 -1.09
CA GLN A 37 -4.96 -1.68 -1.50
C GLN A 37 -5.11 -3.20 -1.36
N TYR A 38 -5.74 -3.66 -0.28
CA TYR A 38 -6.02 -5.07 -0.05
C TYR A 38 -7.08 -5.62 -1.02
N ILE A 39 -8.12 -4.84 -1.34
CA ILE A 39 -9.15 -5.24 -2.31
C ILE A 39 -8.55 -5.48 -3.71
N ALA A 40 -7.60 -4.65 -4.13
CA ALA A 40 -6.92 -4.85 -5.41
C ALA A 40 -6.05 -6.12 -5.41
N GLN A 41 -5.31 -6.35 -4.32
CA GLN A 41 -4.51 -7.56 -4.14
C GLN A 41 -5.38 -8.82 -4.10
N ASP A 42 -6.57 -8.74 -3.49
CA ASP A 42 -7.54 -9.85 -3.36
C ASP A 42 -8.03 -10.30 -4.74
N LYS A 43 -8.43 -9.33 -5.57
CA LYS A 43 -8.84 -9.62 -6.96
C LYS A 43 -7.72 -10.25 -7.80
N GLU A 44 -6.47 -9.81 -7.61
CA GLU A 44 -5.32 -10.38 -8.33
C GLU A 44 -5.10 -11.84 -7.92
N ILE A 45 -5.02 -12.12 -6.61
CA ILE A 45 -4.80 -13.48 -6.11
C ILE A 45 -5.97 -14.40 -6.47
N ASP A 46 -7.21 -13.93 -6.35
CA ASP A 46 -8.39 -14.69 -6.74
C ASP A 46 -8.40 -15.04 -8.24
N SER A 47 -7.94 -14.13 -9.10
CA SER A 47 -7.80 -14.39 -10.53
C SER A 47 -6.75 -15.47 -10.81
N LEU A 48 -5.60 -15.40 -10.14
CA LEU A 48 -4.53 -16.39 -10.25
C LEU A 48 -4.96 -17.77 -9.72
N LEU A 49 -5.71 -17.79 -8.61
CA LEU A 49 -6.27 -19.01 -8.06
C LEU A 49 -7.31 -19.62 -8.99
N LYS A 50 -8.25 -18.83 -9.54
CA LYS A 50 -9.26 -19.30 -10.49
C LYS A 50 -8.65 -19.94 -11.74
N SER A 51 -7.56 -19.37 -12.24
CA SER A 51 -6.83 -19.90 -13.40
C SER A 51 -5.90 -21.09 -13.09
N ASN A 52 -5.87 -21.59 -11.84
CA ASN A 52 -4.95 -22.64 -11.38
C ASN A 52 -3.48 -22.31 -11.71
N SER A 53 -3.13 -21.02 -11.68
CA SER A 53 -1.78 -20.58 -12.01
C SER A 53 -0.81 -20.82 -10.86
N SER A 54 0.37 -21.36 -11.17
CA SER A 54 1.49 -21.46 -10.22
C SER A 54 1.97 -20.08 -9.73
N LEU A 55 1.61 -19.00 -10.44
CA LEU A 55 1.89 -17.63 -10.03
C LEU A 55 1.15 -17.22 -8.75
N ALA A 56 0.01 -17.86 -8.43
CA ALA A 56 -0.72 -17.59 -7.19
C ALA A 56 0.16 -17.87 -5.96
N GLU A 57 0.84 -19.02 -5.94
CA GLU A 57 1.72 -19.44 -4.85
C GLU A 57 2.92 -18.50 -4.71
N ILE A 58 3.56 -18.16 -5.84
CA ILE A 58 4.69 -17.22 -5.88
C ILE A 58 4.28 -15.85 -5.32
N LYS A 59 3.10 -15.36 -5.69
CA LYS A 59 2.59 -14.06 -5.23
C LYS A 59 2.27 -14.08 -3.73
N ILE A 60 1.60 -15.12 -3.26
CA ILE A 60 1.27 -15.31 -1.84
C ILE A 60 2.55 -15.37 -1.00
N ASP A 61 3.59 -16.08 -1.44
CA ASP A 61 4.86 -16.15 -0.73
C ASP A 61 5.66 -14.85 -0.78
N SER A 62 5.57 -14.09 -1.88
CA SER A 62 6.13 -12.74 -1.95
C SER A 62 5.49 -11.81 -0.92
N LEU A 63 4.15 -11.80 -0.85
CA LEU A 63 3.40 -10.99 0.12
C LEU A 63 3.66 -11.43 1.56
N TYR A 64 3.87 -12.74 1.79
CA TYR A 64 4.29 -13.26 3.08
C TYR A 64 5.61 -12.62 3.52
N LYS A 65 6.65 -12.70 2.69
CA LYS A 65 7.97 -12.12 2.99
C LYS A 65 7.88 -10.61 3.25
N GLU A 66 7.12 -9.90 2.43
CA GLU A 66 6.90 -8.47 2.58
C GLU A 66 6.18 -8.13 3.91
N SER A 67 5.15 -8.89 4.28
CA SER A 67 4.41 -8.68 5.53
C SER A 67 5.26 -8.90 6.78
N ILE A 68 6.14 -9.90 6.76
CA ILE A 68 7.11 -10.16 7.84
C ILE A 68 8.15 -9.04 7.92
N GLN A 69 8.72 -8.62 6.78
CA GLN A 69 9.70 -7.53 6.73
C GLN A 69 9.13 -6.21 7.26
N ASN A 70 7.89 -5.89 6.88
CA ASN A 70 7.22 -4.65 7.25
C ASN A 70 6.49 -4.71 8.60
N LYS A 71 6.47 -5.87 9.27
CA LYS A 71 5.69 -6.13 10.49
C LYS A 71 4.20 -5.78 10.34
N ASP A 72 3.66 -6.00 9.14
CA ASP A 72 2.28 -5.70 8.79
C ASP A 72 1.39 -6.90 9.13
N THR A 73 0.78 -6.84 10.32
CA THR A 73 -0.06 -7.93 10.85
C THR A 73 -1.34 -8.13 10.04
N LEU A 74 -1.87 -7.07 9.43
CA LEU A 74 -3.08 -7.16 8.61
C LEU A 74 -2.78 -7.86 7.27
N LYS A 75 -1.70 -7.46 6.60
CA LYS A 75 -1.22 -8.14 5.40
C LYS A 75 -0.84 -9.59 5.69
N LEU A 76 -0.25 -9.87 6.84
CA LEU A 76 0.09 -11.23 7.26
C LEU A 76 -1.17 -12.10 7.43
N ALA A 77 -2.20 -11.60 8.10
CA ALA A 77 -3.47 -12.30 8.26
C ALA A 77 -4.14 -12.60 6.91
N TYR A 78 -4.11 -11.61 6.00
CA TYR A 78 -4.59 -11.75 4.63
C TYR A 78 -3.84 -12.84 3.85
N VAL A 79 -2.51 -12.88 3.93
CA VAL A 79 -1.69 -13.92 3.31
C VAL A 79 -2.04 -15.32 3.84
N TYR A 80 -2.27 -15.46 5.15
CA TYR A 80 -2.67 -16.73 5.74
C TYR A 80 -4.02 -17.22 5.21
N TYR A 81 -5.00 -16.31 5.05
CA TYR A 81 -6.28 -16.65 4.46
C TYR A 81 -6.11 -17.27 3.05
N HIS A 82 -5.34 -16.63 2.17
CA HIS A 82 -5.13 -17.18 0.82
C HIS A 82 -4.32 -18.47 0.78
N LYS A 83 -3.37 -18.68 1.71
CA LYS A 83 -2.69 -19.99 1.85
C LYS A 83 -3.67 -21.11 2.15
N ILE A 84 -4.65 -20.87 3.04
CA ILE A 84 -5.69 -21.85 3.37
C ILE A 84 -6.59 -22.12 2.16
N VAL A 85 -7.04 -21.07 1.47
CA VAL A 85 -7.87 -21.21 0.25
C VAL A 85 -7.15 -22.01 -0.83
N MET A 86 -5.87 -21.71 -1.09
CA MET A 86 -5.06 -22.42 -2.07
C MET A 86 -4.90 -23.90 -1.69
N ASN A 87 -4.60 -24.21 -0.43
CA ASN A 87 -4.44 -25.59 0.03
C ASN A 87 -5.74 -26.39 -0.12
N ARG A 88 -6.89 -25.80 0.21
CA ARG A 88 -8.20 -26.45 -0.01
C ARG A 88 -8.40 -26.78 -1.48
N LYS A 89 -8.09 -25.83 -2.37
CA LYS A 89 -8.22 -26.03 -3.82
C LYS A 89 -7.28 -27.10 -4.36
N LYS A 90 -6.04 -27.18 -3.87
CA LYS A 90 -5.09 -28.25 -4.21
C LYS A 90 -5.65 -29.62 -3.81
N ILE A 91 -6.17 -29.75 -2.58
CA ILE A 91 -6.79 -30.99 -2.10
C ILE A 91 -8.00 -31.39 -2.97
N GLU A 92 -8.86 -30.44 -3.33
CA GLU A 92 -9.99 -30.69 -4.24
C GLU A 92 -9.52 -31.23 -5.58
N LEU A 93 -8.54 -30.58 -6.22
CA LEU A 93 -7.99 -31.03 -7.51
C LEU A 93 -7.33 -32.40 -7.42
N ASP A 94 -6.53 -32.64 -6.37
CA ASP A 94 -5.90 -33.93 -6.12
C ASP A 94 -6.98 -35.02 -5.97
N SER A 95 -8.04 -34.76 -5.19
CA SER A 95 -9.13 -35.72 -5.00
C SER A 95 -9.92 -36.04 -6.29
N ILE A 96 -10.04 -35.08 -7.20
CA ILE A 96 -10.70 -35.28 -8.51
C ILE A 96 -9.81 -36.12 -9.44
N SER A 97 -8.49 -35.96 -9.37
CA SER A 97 -7.55 -36.73 -10.18
C SER A 97 -7.38 -38.21 -9.79
N PHE A 98 -7.94 -38.61 -8.64
CA PHE A 98 -7.94 -40.00 -8.17
C PHE A 98 -9.19 -40.81 -8.58
N PHE A 99 -10.15 -40.20 -9.29
CA PHE A 99 -11.31 -40.85 -9.92
C PHE A 99 -11.19 -40.87 -11.44
#